data_AF-Q4RTE1-F1
#
_entry.id   AF-Q4RTE1-F1
#
_cell.length_a   1.000
_cell.length_b   1.000
_cell.length_c   1.000
_cell.angle_alpha   90.00
_cell.angle_beta   90.00
_cell.angle_gamma   90.00
#
_symmetry.space_group_name_H-M   'P 1'
#
loop_
_entity.id
_entity.type
_entity.pdbx_description
1 polymer ?
#
loop_
_entity_poly.entity_id
_entity_poly.type
_entity_poly.pdbx_seq_one_letter_code
_entity_poly.pdbx_strand_id
1 'polypeptide(L)'
;MALGVPVSAEILKSSLTTMERHIQRLENDIEHFPKTDDEKDKFVEKIHGFCKHSREQYEKLSMMHKNMQKLYEGLGNFFAFDPPLRQHGGLLRRPGQLPRSLHEREKQERQQKKKQLIDMNKEGDETGVMDSLMEALQSGAAFRDRRKRTPRNG
;
A
#
# COMPACT_ATOMS: atom_id res chain seq x y z
N MET A 1 24.63 -15.06 0.85
CA MET A 1 23.57 -14.08 0.50
C MET A 1 24.00 -12.74 1.04
N ALA A 2 24.29 -11.76 0.18
CA ALA A 2 24.58 -10.41 0.64
C ALA A 2 23.26 -9.78 1.10
N LEU A 3 23.14 -9.45 2.38
CA LEU A 3 22.06 -8.62 2.88
C LEU A 3 22.26 -7.25 2.24
N GLY A 4 21.42 -6.94 1.25
CA GLY A 4 21.47 -5.67 0.53
C GLY A 4 21.41 -4.51 1.51
N VAL A 5 22.35 -3.57 1.39
CA VAL A 5 22.37 -2.35 2.18
C VAL A 5 20.99 -1.68 2.05
N PRO A 6 20.32 -1.32 3.15
CA PRO A 6 19.02 -0.66 3.08
C PRO A 6 19.19 0.68 2.36
N VAL A 7 18.62 0.78 1.16
CA VAL A 7 18.59 2.03 0.41
C VAL A 7 17.51 2.91 1.02
N SER A 8 17.89 4.09 1.52
CA SER A 8 16.93 5.07 2.02
C SER A 8 16.04 5.58 0.87
N ALA A 9 14.72 5.59 1.09
CA ALA A 9 13.75 6.13 0.14
C ALA A 9 14.02 7.61 -0.20
N GLU A 10 14.57 8.36 0.76
CA GLU A 10 14.95 9.75 0.57
C GLU A 10 16.14 9.89 -0.38
N ILE A 11 17.18 9.08 -0.19
CA ILE A 11 18.37 9.08 -1.06
C ILE A 11 17.97 8.70 -2.48
N LEU A 12 17.13 7.68 -2.64
CA LEU A 12 16.66 7.24 -3.95
C LEU A 12 15.88 8.36 -4.65
N LYS A 13 14.94 9.01 -3.95
CA LYS A 13 14.15 10.12 -4.50
C LYS A 13 15.05 11.31 -4.87
N SER A 14 15.93 11.73 -3.96
CA SER A 14 16.87 12.83 -4.17
C SER A 14 17.80 12.57 -5.36
N SER A 15 18.30 11.35 -5.50
CA SER A 15 19.17 10.96 -6.60
C SER A 15 18.46 11.05 -7.96
N LEU A 16 17.21 10.57 -8.03
CA LEU A 16 16.40 10.67 -9.25
C LEU A 16 16.11 12.13 -9.62
N THR A 17 15.71 12.96 -8.65
CA THR A 17 15.48 14.40 -8.89
C THR A 17 16.75 15.12 -9.33
N THR A 18 17.90 14.77 -8.76
CA THR A 18 19.19 15.35 -9.16
C THR A 18 19.56 14.94 -10.58
N MET A 19 19.40 13.66 -10.92
CA MET A 19 19.65 13.14 -12.27
C MET A 19 18.74 13.83 -13.30
N GLU A 20 17.44 13.94 -13.04
CA GLU A 20 16.49 14.62 -13.93
C GLU A 20 16.90 16.06 -14.21
N ARG A 21 17.29 16.81 -13.16
CA ARG A 21 17.74 18.19 -13.29
C ARG A 21 19.00 18.30 -14.15
N HIS A 22 19.97 17.40 -13.97
CA HIS A 22 21.20 17.41 -14.76
C HIS A 22 20.94 17.10 -16.24
N ILE A 23 20.06 16.13 -16.53
CA ILE A 23 19.67 15.81 -17.90
C ILE A 23 18.95 17.00 -18.54
N GLN A 24 17.98 17.62 -17.85
CA GLN A 24 17.27 18.79 -18.36
C GLN A 24 18.20 19.97 -18.65
N ARG A 25 19.17 20.24 -17.77
CA ARG A 25 20.17 21.31 -18.01
C ARG A 25 20.99 21.02 -19.26
N LEU A 26 21.51 19.80 -19.36
CA LEU A 26 22.33 19.41 -20.51
C LEU A 26 21.55 19.45 -21.82
N GLU A 27 20.29 19.02 -21.81
CA GLU A 27 19.42 19.14 -22.99
C GLU A 27 19.20 20.59 -23.42
N ASN A 28 18.90 21.49 -22.46
CA ASN A 28 18.76 22.91 -22.75
C ASN A 28 20.06 23.53 -23.28
N ASP A 29 21.20 23.20 -22.67
CA ASP A 29 22.51 23.71 -23.06
C ASP A 29 22.87 23.26 -24.49
N ILE A 30 22.50 22.04 -24.87
CA ILE A 30 22.71 21.50 -26.21
C ILE A 30 21.76 22.10 -27.24
N GLU A 31 20.50 22.33 -26.88
CA GLU A 31 19.50 22.95 -27.76
C GLU A 31 19.89 24.39 -28.14
N HIS A 32 20.48 25.13 -27.19
CA HIS A 32 20.90 26.51 -27.37
C HIS A 32 22.39 26.67 -27.68
N PHE A 33 23.10 25.56 -27.95
CA PHE A 33 24.53 25.60 -28.21
C PHE A 33 24.82 26.37 -29.52
N PRO A 34 25.79 27.28 -29.54
CA PRO A 34 26.13 28.03 -30.75
C PRO A 34 26.61 27.07 -31.84
N LYS A 35 26.10 27.26 -33.06
CA LYS A 35 26.61 26.53 -34.22
C LYS A 35 28.00 27.06 -34.57
N THR A 36 28.91 26.15 -34.85
CA THR A 36 30.24 26.46 -35.34
C THR A 36 30.39 25.98 -36.78
N ASP A 37 31.21 26.68 -37.55
CA ASP A 37 31.61 26.27 -38.90
C ASP A 37 32.86 25.36 -38.87
N ASP A 38 33.39 25.03 -37.68
CA ASP A 38 34.50 24.10 -37.53
C ASP A 38 34.02 22.64 -37.74
N GLU A 39 34.42 22.04 -38.86
CA GLU A 39 34.13 20.64 -39.20
C GLU A 39 34.68 19.62 -38.18
N LYS A 40 35.64 20.01 -37.33
CA LYS A 40 36.17 19.14 -36.26
C LYS A 40 35.32 19.17 -35.01
N ASP A 41 34.44 20.16 -34.85
CA ASP A 41 33.55 20.22 -33.70
C ASP A 41 32.45 19.17 -33.84
N LYS A 42 32.55 18.14 -33.01
CA LYS A 42 31.55 17.06 -32.90
C LYS A 42 30.86 17.06 -31.54
N PHE A 43 30.99 18.14 -30.78
CA PHE A 43 30.48 18.23 -29.41
C PHE A 43 28.97 17.99 -29.37
N VAL A 44 28.21 18.76 -30.15
CA VAL A 44 26.75 18.64 -30.21
C VAL A 44 26.32 17.24 -30.68
N GLU A 45 26.97 16.69 -31.71
CA GLU A 45 26.69 15.33 -32.23
C GLU A 45 26.84 14.26 -31.13
N LYS A 46 27.96 14.28 -30.41
CA LYS A 46 28.26 13.27 -29.37
C LYS A 46 27.42 13.46 -28.13
N ILE A 47 27.28 14.70 -27.66
CA ILE A 47 26.53 14.97 -26.44
C ILE A 47 25.03 14.78 -26.65
N HIS A 48 24.48 15.07 -27.83
CA HIS A 48 23.08 14.76 -28.15
C HIS A 48 22.78 13.25 -28.01
N GLY A 49 23.67 12.39 -28.51
CA GLY A 49 23.57 10.94 -28.31
C GLY A 49 23.60 10.52 -26.84
N PHE A 50 24.49 11.13 -26.05
CA PHE A 50 24.57 10.91 -24.61
C PHE A 50 23.32 11.39 -23.85
N CYS A 51 22.77 12.56 -24.19
CA CYS A 51 21.54 13.10 -23.61
C CYS A 51 20.37 12.13 -23.82
N LYS A 52 20.17 11.70 -25.07
CA LYS A 52 19.11 10.75 -25.41
C LYS A 52 19.24 9.46 -24.60
N HIS A 53 20.44 8.89 -24.54
CA HIS A 53 20.67 7.67 -23.75
C HIS A 53 20.41 7.90 -22.25
N SER A 54 20.88 9.01 -21.69
CA SER A 54 20.68 9.35 -20.28
C SER A 54 19.20 9.52 -19.93
N ARG A 55 18.43 10.17 -20.81
CA ARG A 55 16.97 10.34 -20.68
C ARG A 55 16.26 8.99 -20.64
N GLU A 56 16.57 8.09 -21.58
CA GLU A 56 15.99 6.74 -21.63
C GLU A 56 16.31 5.93 -20.36
N GLN A 57 17.54 6.02 -19.83
CA GLN A 57 17.90 5.33 -18.59
C GLN A 57 17.19 5.93 -17.37
N TYR A 58 17.09 7.26 -17.29
CA TYR A 58 16.33 7.93 -16.23
C TYR A 58 14.86 7.52 -16.24
N GLU A 59 14.23 7.44 -17.41
CA GLU A 59 12.82 7.04 -17.52
C GLU A 59 12.58 5.61 -17.01
N LYS A 60 13.47 4.67 -17.32
CA LYS A 60 13.42 3.30 -16.77
C LYS A 60 13.49 3.32 -15.24
N LEU A 61 14.45 4.05 -14.67
CA LEU A 61 14.60 4.17 -13.23
C LEU A 61 13.40 4.85 -12.58
N SER A 62 12.86 5.90 -13.20
CA SER A 62 11.65 6.61 -12.74
C SER A 62 10.44 5.69 -12.75
N MET A 63 10.28 4.87 -13.79
CA MET A 63 9.22 3.87 -13.88
C MET A 63 9.36 2.80 -12.79
N MET A 64 10.58 2.27 -12.58
CA MET A 64 10.86 1.30 -11.53
C MET A 64 10.56 1.89 -10.13
N HIS A 65 10.92 3.14 -9.90
CA HIS A 65 10.63 3.84 -8.63
C HIS A 65 9.11 4.03 -8.43
N LYS A 66 8.36 4.40 -9.47
CA LYS A 66 6.89 4.46 -9.41
C LYS A 66 6.28 3.09 -9.12
N ASN A 67 6.78 2.03 -9.76
CA ASN A 67 6.32 0.66 -9.51
C ASN A 67 6.59 0.24 -8.06
N MET A 68 7.81 0.51 -7.56
CA MET A 68 8.17 0.28 -6.17
C MET A 68 7.22 1.00 -5.20
N GLN A 69 6.93 2.28 -5.43
CA GLN A 69 5.98 3.04 -4.62
C GLN A 69 4.58 2.40 -4.60
N LYS A 70 4.06 1.98 -5.75
CA LYS A 70 2.75 1.31 -5.86
C LYS A 70 2.71 0.00 -5.09
N LEU A 71 3.78 -0.79 -5.13
CA LEU A 71 3.87 -2.04 -4.36
C LEU A 71 3.85 -1.77 -2.85
N TYR A 72 4.56 -0.74 -2.38
CA TYR A 72 4.52 -0.32 -0.98
C TYR A 72 3.14 0.17 -0.55
N GLU A 73 2.44 0.93 -1.40
CA GLU A 73 1.07 1.36 -1.15
C GLU A 73 0.10 0.16 -1.09
N GLY A 74 0.23 -0.79 -2.00
CA GLY A 74 -0.55 -2.03 -1.98
C GLY A 74 -0.34 -2.86 -0.70
N LEU A 75 0.89 -2.93 -0.20
CA LEU A 75 1.19 -3.58 1.08
C LEU A 75 0.56 -2.83 2.27
N GLY A 76 0.61 -1.49 2.27
CA GLY A 76 -0.04 -0.67 3.28
C GLY A 76 -1.55 -0.90 3.35
N ASN A 77 -2.19 -0.94 2.18
CA ASN A 77 -3.62 -1.26 2.06
C ASN A 77 -3.95 -2.68 2.55
N PHE A 78 -3.13 -3.68 2.20
CA PHE A 78 -3.36 -5.07 2.60
C PHE A 78 -3.22 -5.28 4.12
N PHE A 79 -2.23 -4.66 4.74
CA PHE A 79 -1.96 -4.82 6.18
C PHE A 79 -2.59 -3.71 7.05
N ALA A 80 -3.38 -2.81 6.46
CA ALA A 80 -4.01 -1.67 7.11
C ALA A 80 -3.02 -0.80 7.92
N PHE A 81 -1.83 -0.53 7.36
CA PHE A 81 -0.95 0.51 7.84
C PHE A 81 -0.94 1.66 6.83
N ASP A 82 -1.08 2.89 7.32
CA ASP A 82 -0.86 4.06 6.47
C ASP A 82 0.56 3.97 5.92
N PRO A 83 0.74 3.89 4.58
CA PRO A 83 2.05 4.03 3.99
C PRO A 83 2.64 5.33 4.57
N PRO A 84 3.82 5.30 5.21
CA PRO A 84 4.35 6.50 5.84
C PRO A 84 4.37 7.60 4.77
N LEU A 85 3.62 8.68 5.04
CA LEU A 85 3.48 9.81 4.13
C LEU A 85 4.88 10.17 3.63
N ARG A 86 5.03 10.19 2.31
CA ARG A 86 6.21 10.66 1.56
C ARG A 86 6.89 11.80 2.34
N GLN A 87 7.97 11.51 3.07
CA GLN A 87 9.10 12.41 3.39
C GLN A 87 9.94 11.99 4.59
N HIS A 88 9.44 11.19 5.53
CA HIS A 88 10.25 10.85 6.71
C HIS A 88 10.61 9.36 6.71
N GLY A 89 11.91 9.08 6.68
CA GLY A 89 12.50 7.75 6.85
C GLY A 89 12.22 7.16 8.24
N GLY A 90 10.94 6.89 8.52
CA GLY A 90 10.50 6.17 9.71
C GLY A 90 10.67 4.69 9.48
N LEU A 91 11.51 4.07 10.32
CA LEU A 91 11.71 2.63 10.49
C LEU A 91 10.51 1.79 10.02
N LEU A 92 10.82 0.79 9.20
CA LEU A 92 10.01 -0.40 9.02
C LEU A 92 9.49 -0.86 10.39
N ARG A 93 8.23 -0.55 10.70
CA ARG A 93 7.60 -0.99 11.94
C ARG A 93 7.56 -2.51 11.88
N ARG A 94 8.24 -3.16 12.83
CA ARG A 94 8.46 -4.62 12.84
C ARG A 94 7.16 -5.37 12.55
N PRO A 95 7.17 -6.40 11.68
CA PRO A 95 6.04 -7.31 11.52
C PRO A 95 5.73 -7.92 12.88
N GLY A 96 4.54 -7.67 13.42
CA GLY A 96 4.18 -8.01 14.80
C GLY A 96 3.59 -6.86 15.60
N GLN A 97 3.63 -5.63 15.07
CA GLN A 97 2.78 -4.54 15.56
C GLN A 97 1.74 -4.18 14.50
N LEU A 98 0.80 -5.08 14.25
CA LEU A 98 -0.57 -4.65 13.94
C LEU A 98 -0.96 -3.66 15.04
N PRO A 99 -1.64 -2.54 14.74
CA PRO A 99 -2.01 -1.61 15.79
C PRO A 99 -2.77 -2.42 16.83
N ARG A 100 -2.27 -2.42 18.08
CA ARG A 100 -2.84 -3.21 19.18
C ARG A 100 -4.35 -3.00 19.22
N SER A 101 -4.83 -1.84 18.79
CA SER A 101 -6.23 -1.48 18.57
C SER A 101 -7.05 -2.44 17.70
N LEU A 102 -6.52 -3.12 16.68
CA LEU A 102 -7.30 -4.10 15.89
C LEU A 102 -7.44 -5.43 16.62
N HIS A 103 -6.35 -5.95 17.21
CA HIS A 103 -6.40 -7.15 18.04
C HIS A 103 -7.13 -6.92 19.37
N GLU A 104 -7.01 -5.73 19.96
CA GLU A 104 -7.72 -5.30 21.16
C GLU A 104 -9.19 -5.04 20.85
N ARG A 105 -9.55 -4.47 19.68
CA ARG A 105 -10.95 -4.39 19.22
C ARG A 105 -11.53 -5.78 19.00
N GLU A 106 -10.84 -6.66 18.28
CA GLU A 106 -11.32 -8.03 18.05
C GLU A 106 -11.45 -8.81 19.38
N LYS A 107 -10.51 -8.61 20.33
CA LYS A 107 -10.57 -9.21 21.66
C LYS A 107 -11.67 -8.59 22.54
N GLN A 108 -11.91 -7.28 22.45
CA GLN A 108 -13.02 -6.60 23.11
C GLN A 108 -14.36 -7.01 22.52
N GLU A 109 -14.46 -7.20 21.21
CA GLU A 109 -15.67 -7.64 20.52
C GLU A 109 -15.98 -9.10 20.84
N ARG A 110 -14.95 -9.97 20.90
CA ARG A 110 -15.06 -11.35 21.41
C ARG A 110 -15.42 -11.37 22.89
N GLN A 111 -14.86 -10.47 23.71
CA GLN A 111 -15.22 -10.36 25.13
C GLN A 111 -16.63 -9.80 25.34
N GLN A 112 -17.09 -8.86 24.51
CA GLN A 112 -18.45 -8.31 24.56
C GLN A 112 -19.47 -9.35 24.08
N LYS A 113 -19.22 -10.05 22.96
CA LYS A 113 -20.03 -11.20 22.53
C LYS A 113 -20.07 -12.29 23.61
N LYS A 114 -18.92 -12.61 24.22
CA LYS A 114 -18.85 -13.58 25.32
C LYS A 114 -19.60 -13.10 26.57
N LYS A 115 -19.57 -11.80 26.91
CA LYS A 115 -20.36 -11.23 28.01
C LYS A 115 -21.86 -11.27 27.73
N GLN A 116 -22.29 -10.96 26.51
CA GLN A 116 -23.69 -11.11 26.09
C GLN A 116 -24.16 -12.58 26.17
N LEU A 117 -23.27 -13.54 25.93
CA LEU A 117 -23.55 -14.98 26.10
C LEU A 117 -23.55 -15.45 27.56
N ILE A 118 -22.79 -14.79 28.45
CA ILE A 118 -22.65 -15.18 29.87
C ILE A 118 -23.76 -14.59 30.76
N ASP A 119 -24.42 -13.51 30.32
CA ASP A 119 -25.57 -12.94 31.04
C ASP A 119 -26.83 -13.82 30.99
N MET A 120 -26.77 -14.97 30.31
CA MET A 120 -27.82 -16.00 30.34
C MET A 120 -27.67 -16.99 31.51
N ASN A 121 -26.73 -16.79 32.45
CA ASN A 121 -26.44 -17.78 33.49
C ASN A 121 -26.25 -17.20 34.90
N LYS A 122 -27.03 -16.18 35.27
CA LYS A 122 -27.34 -15.93 36.69
C LYS A 122 -28.83 -16.11 36.92
N GLU A 123 -29.13 -17.18 37.63
CA GLU A 123 -30.46 -17.63 38.05
C GLU A 123 -31.35 -16.49 38.57
N GLY A 124 -32.57 -16.46 38.06
CA GLY A 124 -33.66 -15.57 38.49
C GLY A 124 -34.80 -15.58 37.46
N ASP A 125 -35.71 -16.55 37.60
CA ASP A 125 -36.99 -16.74 36.89
C ASP A 125 -36.93 -17.34 35.47
N GLU A 126 -36.84 -18.67 35.42
CA GLU A 126 -36.82 -19.56 34.24
C GLU A 126 -38.11 -19.57 33.38
N THR A 127 -39.01 -18.60 33.54
CA THR A 127 -40.30 -18.57 32.83
C THR A 127 -40.28 -17.85 31.47
N GLY A 128 -39.23 -17.10 31.12
CA GLY A 128 -39.23 -16.24 29.90
C GLY A 128 -38.51 -16.79 28.67
N VAL A 129 -37.71 -17.86 28.83
CA VAL A 129 -36.88 -18.40 27.74
C VAL A 129 -37.74 -19.19 26.74
N MET A 130 -38.76 -19.91 27.23
CA MET A 130 -39.66 -20.71 26.39
C MET A 130 -40.56 -19.84 25.51
N ASP A 131 -41.03 -18.69 26.02
CA ASP A 131 -41.86 -17.76 25.26
C ASP A 131 -41.07 -17.11 24.12
N SER A 132 -39.81 -16.75 24.38
CA SER A 132 -38.91 -16.22 23.34
C SER A 132 -38.62 -17.25 22.24
N LEU A 133 -38.51 -18.53 22.61
CA LEU A 133 -38.36 -19.65 21.67
C LEU A 133 -39.64 -19.88 20.86
N MET A 134 -40.80 -19.88 21.52
CA MET A 134 -42.10 -20.03 20.85
C MET A 134 -42.40 -18.86 19.91
N GLU A 135 -42.06 -17.64 20.29
CA GLU A 135 -42.19 -16.44 19.46
C GLU A 135 -41.27 -16.51 18.24
N ALA A 136 -40.03 -16.98 18.39
CA ALA A 136 -39.10 -17.16 17.26
C ALA A 136 -39.57 -18.25 16.27
N LEU A 137 -40.26 -19.27 16.77
CA LEU A 137 -40.88 -20.33 15.96
C LEU A 137 -42.18 -19.86 15.29
N GLN A 138 -43.04 -19.12 16.00
CA GLN A 138 -44.28 -18.55 15.46
C GLN A 138 -44.02 -17.42 14.45
N SER A 139 -43.04 -16.56 14.70
CA SER A 139 -42.66 -15.47 13.78
C SER A 139 -41.89 -15.98 12.55
N GLY A 140 -41.51 -17.25 12.53
CA GLY A 140 -40.69 -17.85 11.47
C GLY A 140 -39.25 -17.34 11.43
N ALA A 141 -38.82 -16.55 12.41
CA ALA A 141 -37.47 -16.01 12.50
C ALA A 141 -36.42 -17.12 12.66
N ALA A 142 -36.77 -18.20 13.36
CA ALA A 142 -35.90 -19.38 13.57
C ALA A 142 -35.52 -20.12 12.28
N PHE A 143 -36.25 -19.93 11.18
CA PHE A 143 -36.09 -20.69 9.93
C PHE A 143 -35.57 -19.85 8.76
N ARG A 144 -35.22 -18.58 8.96
CA ARG A 144 -34.92 -17.65 7.87
C ARG A 144 -33.59 -17.86 7.15
N ASP A 145 -32.74 -18.79 7.57
CA ASP A 145 -31.35 -18.84 7.07
C ASP A 145 -30.96 -20.17 6.39
N ARG A 146 -31.62 -20.49 5.25
CA ARG A 146 -31.16 -21.60 4.39
C ARG A 146 -31.34 -21.44 2.88
N ARG A 147 -31.40 -20.21 2.34
CA ARG A 147 -31.33 -20.00 0.87
C ARG A 147 -30.56 -18.73 0.45
N LYS A 148 -29.25 -18.70 0.71
CA LYS A 148 -28.26 -18.11 -0.23
C LYS A 148 -26.94 -18.90 -0.19
N ARG A 149 -26.96 -20.11 -0.75
CA ARG A 149 -25.77 -20.67 -1.41
C ARG A 149 -25.98 -20.48 -2.93
N THR A 150 -25.08 -19.79 -3.61
CA THR A 150 -24.98 -19.63 -5.08
C THR A 150 -23.59 -20.09 -5.54
N PRO A 151 -23.29 -20.47 -6.81
CA PRO A 151 -24.11 -20.91 -7.97
C PRO A 151 -23.56 -22.20 -8.67
N ARG A 152 -24.20 -22.74 -9.73
CA ARG A 152 -23.53 -23.59 -10.76
C ARG A 152 -24.19 -23.44 -12.16
N ASN A 153 -23.31 -23.38 -13.16
CA ASN A 153 -23.37 -22.87 -14.54
C ASN A 153 -24.52 -23.28 -15.48
N GLY A 154 -24.76 -22.38 -16.45
CA GLY A 154 -24.99 -22.69 -17.87
C GLY A 154 -24.07 -21.79 -18.69
#